data_AF-A0A844EDP1-F1
#
_entry.id   AF-A0A844EDP1-F1
#
_cell.length_a   1.000
_cell.length_b   1.000
_cell.length_c   1.000
_cell.angle_alpha   90.00
_cell.angle_beta   90.00
_cell.angle_gamma   90.00
#
_symmetry.space_group_name_H-M   'P 1'
#
loop_
_entity.id
_entity.type
_entity.pdbx_description
1 polymer ?
#
loop_
_entity_poly.entity_id
_entity_poly.type
_entity_poly.pdbx_seq_one_letter_code
_entity_poly.pdbx_strand_id
1 'polypeptide(L)'
;DDVDLAIKTKADGVHVGQKDERVGKVIDQVDSTMFVGLSCDTKEQVDIANQTAGISYIGSGPVFPTGSKADADPVIGVNGLATLVKESKLPVVAIGGITEENIVELPKTGVSGVSVISMIAQSDDVFRTVQVMNETFKK
;
A
#
# COMPACT_ATOMS: atom_id res chain seq x y z
N ASP A 1 9.99 6.14 -7.51
CA ASP A 1 8.81 6.26 -8.41
C ASP A 1 9.13 7.15 -9.63
N ASP A 2 8.29 7.17 -10.67
CA ASP A 2 8.50 8.00 -11.89
C ASP A 2 7.22 8.76 -12.27
N VAL A 3 7.09 9.98 -11.72
CA VAL A 3 5.93 10.87 -11.90
C VAL A 3 5.84 11.38 -13.34
N ASP A 4 6.98 11.74 -13.94
CA ASP A 4 7.05 12.23 -15.32
C ASP A 4 6.54 11.18 -16.31
N LEU A 5 6.93 9.91 -16.12
CA LEU A 5 6.46 8.82 -16.95
C LEU A 5 4.95 8.58 -16.77
N ALA A 6 4.45 8.63 -15.54
CA ALA A 6 3.02 8.48 -15.25
C ALA A 6 2.19 9.56 -15.98
N ILE A 7 2.64 10.82 -15.98
CA ILE A 7 2.00 11.93 -16.70
C ILE A 7 2.07 11.72 -18.21
N LYS A 8 3.26 11.41 -18.76
CA LYS A 8 3.47 11.21 -20.21
C LYS A 8 2.63 10.08 -20.78
N THR A 9 2.42 9.02 -19.99
CA THR A 9 1.65 7.83 -20.39
C THR A 9 0.16 7.93 -20.07
N LYS A 10 -0.27 8.99 -19.35
CA LYS A 10 -1.63 9.13 -18.82
C LYS A 10 -2.04 7.91 -17.97
N ALA A 11 -1.15 7.48 -17.09
CA ALA A 11 -1.42 6.37 -16.18
C ALA A 11 -2.61 6.67 -15.27
N ASP A 12 -3.30 5.62 -14.82
CA ASP A 12 -4.43 5.78 -13.89
C ASP A 12 -3.99 6.28 -12.50
N GLY A 13 -2.74 6.05 -12.12
CA GLY A 13 -2.20 6.50 -10.85
C GLY A 13 -0.69 6.43 -10.73
N VAL A 14 -0.17 7.09 -9.71
CA VAL A 14 1.22 7.03 -9.26
C VAL A 14 1.24 6.77 -7.76
N HIS A 15 2.17 5.95 -7.31
CA HIS A 15 2.43 5.74 -5.88
C HIS A 15 3.81 6.30 -5.57
N VAL A 16 3.98 6.98 -4.44
CA VAL A 16 5.28 7.51 -4.02
C VAL A 16 5.67 7.10 -2.60
N GLY A 17 6.95 6.85 -2.37
CA GLY A 17 7.52 6.63 -1.06
C GLY A 17 7.89 7.93 -0.32
N GLN A 18 8.24 7.79 0.96
CA GLN A 18 8.63 8.92 1.82
C GLN A 18 9.96 9.58 1.42
N LYS A 19 10.80 8.87 0.66
CA LYS A 19 12.12 9.34 0.16
C LYS A 19 12.06 9.84 -1.29
N ASP A 20 10.93 9.66 -1.97
CA ASP A 20 10.71 10.11 -3.34
C ASP A 20 10.33 11.60 -3.37
N GLU A 21 9.82 12.06 -4.51
CA GLU A 21 9.30 13.42 -4.61
C GLU A 21 8.18 13.67 -3.59
N ARG A 22 8.21 14.85 -2.96
CA ARG A 22 7.21 15.24 -1.96
C ARG A 22 5.80 15.12 -2.54
N VAL A 23 4.95 14.33 -1.90
CA VAL A 23 3.59 14.04 -2.37
C VAL A 23 2.77 15.28 -2.75
N GLY A 24 2.91 16.39 -2.01
CA GLY A 24 2.24 17.64 -2.36
C GLY A 24 2.64 18.18 -3.74
N LYS A 25 3.93 18.09 -4.10
CA LYS A 25 4.39 18.47 -5.45
C LYS A 25 3.89 17.51 -6.52
N VAL A 26 3.79 16.22 -6.20
CA VAL A 26 3.25 15.22 -7.12
C VAL A 26 1.78 15.54 -7.41
N ILE A 27 1.00 15.83 -6.37
CA ILE A 27 -0.41 16.23 -6.47
C ILE A 27 -0.57 17.50 -7.33
N ASP A 28 0.30 18.49 -7.17
CA ASP A 28 0.27 19.73 -7.96
C ASP A 28 0.59 19.52 -9.45
N GLN A 29 1.29 18.42 -9.80
CA GLN A 29 1.74 18.12 -11.17
C GLN A 29 0.76 17.24 -11.94
N VAL A 30 0.05 16.36 -11.26
CA VAL A 30 -0.84 15.39 -11.91
C VAL A 30 -2.24 15.97 -12.13
N ASP A 31 -2.94 15.46 -13.13
CA ASP A 31 -4.35 15.81 -13.35
C ASP A 31 -5.23 15.30 -12.19
N SER A 32 -6.34 15.97 -11.92
CA SER A 32 -7.25 15.64 -10.81
C SER A 32 -7.91 14.27 -10.91
N THR A 33 -7.81 13.61 -12.07
CA THR A 33 -8.29 12.24 -12.30
C THR A 33 -7.27 11.15 -11.95
N MET A 34 -5.98 11.49 -11.78
CA MET A 34 -4.95 10.51 -11.48
C MET A 34 -4.94 10.14 -9.99
N PHE A 35 -4.96 8.84 -9.68
CA PHE A 35 -4.82 8.38 -8.30
C PHE A 35 -3.42 8.62 -7.76
N VAL A 36 -3.30 9.22 -6.57
CA VAL A 36 -2.01 9.41 -5.90
C VAL A 36 -1.97 8.55 -4.64
N GLY A 37 -1.09 7.55 -4.62
CA GLY A 37 -0.82 6.72 -3.45
C GLY A 37 0.42 7.19 -2.69
N LEU A 38 0.42 7.01 -1.37
CA LEU A 38 1.58 7.32 -0.52
C LEU A 38 1.92 6.15 0.40
N SER A 39 3.20 5.81 0.54
CA SER A 39 3.64 4.85 1.57
C SER A 39 3.62 5.53 2.95
N CYS A 40 2.93 4.94 3.94
CA CYS A 40 2.80 5.46 5.31
C CYS A 40 2.86 4.31 6.33
N ASP A 41 3.91 4.31 7.13
CA ASP A 41 4.26 3.20 8.03
C ASP A 41 4.30 3.63 9.50
N THR A 42 4.11 4.92 9.78
CA THR A 42 3.98 5.46 11.14
C THR A 42 2.74 6.33 11.30
N LYS A 43 2.31 6.51 12.54
CA LYS A 43 1.20 7.39 12.91
C LYS A 43 1.39 8.81 12.38
N GLU A 44 2.58 9.36 12.52
CA GLU A 44 2.90 10.73 12.09
C GLU A 44 2.73 10.89 10.58
N GLN A 45 3.15 9.87 9.81
CA GLN A 45 2.98 9.87 8.36
C GLN A 45 1.50 9.78 7.97
N VAL A 46 0.71 8.94 8.67
CA VAL A 46 -0.75 8.86 8.48
C VAL A 46 -1.43 10.18 8.83
N ASP A 47 -1.03 10.84 9.93
CA ASP A 47 -1.59 12.13 10.34
C ASP A 47 -1.29 13.25 9.33
N ILE A 48 -0.12 13.23 8.70
CA ILE A 48 0.23 14.13 7.59
C ILE A 48 -0.62 13.81 6.35
N ALA A 49 -0.75 12.54 5.99
CA ALA A 49 -1.56 12.12 4.85
C ALA A 49 -3.04 12.52 5.02
N ASN A 50 -3.58 12.37 6.22
CA ASN A 50 -4.93 12.79 6.61
C ASN A 50 -5.21 14.30 6.42
N GLN A 51 -4.16 15.13 6.40
CA GLN A 51 -4.25 16.58 6.23
C GLN A 51 -3.90 17.02 4.80
N THR A 52 -3.45 16.10 3.94
CA THR A 52 -2.99 16.39 2.59
C THR A 52 -4.07 15.99 1.59
N ALA A 53 -4.82 16.98 1.08
CA ALA A 53 -5.81 16.74 0.04
C ALA A 53 -5.15 16.26 -1.26
N GLY A 54 -5.80 15.33 -1.98
CA GLY A 54 -5.29 14.76 -3.24
C GLY A 54 -4.68 13.37 -3.10
N ILE A 55 -4.35 12.92 -1.88
CA ILE A 55 -3.96 11.52 -1.65
C ILE A 55 -5.20 10.65 -1.74
N SER A 56 -5.12 9.61 -2.56
CA SER A 56 -6.22 8.69 -2.86
C SER A 56 -6.25 7.46 -1.94
N TYR A 57 -5.07 6.97 -1.55
CA TYR A 57 -4.91 5.83 -0.65
C TYR A 57 -3.51 5.85 -0.02
N ILE A 58 -3.33 5.07 1.04
CA ILE A 58 -2.02 4.83 1.62
C ILE A 58 -1.65 3.34 1.58
N GLY A 59 -0.38 3.05 1.33
CA GLY A 59 0.20 1.72 1.51
C GLY A 59 0.91 1.66 2.85
N SER A 60 0.63 0.66 3.68
CA SER A 60 1.23 0.53 5.01
C SER A 60 1.92 -0.82 5.20
N GLY A 61 3.19 -0.78 5.57
CA GLY A 61 4.03 -1.95 5.76
C GLY A 61 5.45 -1.65 6.25
N PRO A 62 6.37 -2.62 6.19
CA PRO A 62 6.09 -4.01 5.93
C PRO A 62 5.29 -4.64 7.08
N VAL A 63 4.19 -5.32 6.77
CA VAL A 63 3.34 -5.97 7.80
C VAL A 63 4.01 -7.22 8.38
N PHE A 64 4.73 -7.96 7.54
CA PHE A 64 5.54 -9.11 7.92
C PHE A 64 6.97 -8.96 7.36
N PRO A 65 7.96 -9.72 7.87
CA PRO A 65 9.31 -9.71 7.32
C PRO A 65 9.29 -9.97 5.80
N THR A 66 10.06 -9.19 5.05
CA THR A 66 10.16 -9.33 3.58
C THR A 66 11.60 -9.21 3.11
N GLY A 67 11.98 -10.00 2.12
CA GLY A 67 13.27 -9.91 1.42
C GLY A 67 13.20 -9.13 0.10
N SER A 68 12.03 -8.62 -0.31
CA SER A 68 11.83 -8.02 -1.63
C SER A 68 12.39 -6.60 -1.78
N LYS A 69 12.72 -5.92 -0.68
CA LYS A 69 13.42 -4.63 -0.67
C LYS A 69 14.58 -4.70 0.33
N ALA A 70 15.77 -4.27 -0.08
CA ALA A 70 16.98 -4.33 0.74
C ALA A 70 16.94 -3.40 1.97
N ASP A 71 16.15 -2.32 1.90
CA ASP A 71 15.99 -1.30 2.94
C ASP A 71 14.59 -1.32 3.57
N ALA A 72 14.06 -2.50 3.90
CA ALA A 72 12.73 -2.60 4.49
C ALA A 72 12.70 -1.92 5.88
N ASP A 73 11.75 -1.00 6.07
CA ASP A 73 11.49 -0.38 7.38
C ASP A 73 11.11 -1.45 8.43
N PRO A 74 11.21 -1.14 9.74
CA PRO A 74 10.87 -2.09 10.78
C PRO A 74 9.46 -2.66 10.59
N VAL A 75 9.31 -3.98 10.77
CA VAL A 75 8.03 -4.66 10.61
C VAL A 75 7.00 -4.09 11.60
N ILE A 76 5.91 -3.54 11.06
CA ILE A 76 4.84 -2.92 11.87
C ILE A 76 3.91 -3.97 12.50
N GLY A 77 3.83 -5.16 11.91
CA GLY A 77 2.97 -6.24 12.36
C GLY A 77 1.48 -5.97 12.17
N VAL A 78 0.66 -6.99 12.40
CA VAL A 78 -0.80 -6.92 12.25
C VAL A 78 -1.42 -5.89 13.21
N ASN A 79 -0.90 -5.76 14.43
CA ASN A 79 -1.39 -4.80 15.42
C ASN A 79 -1.00 -3.35 15.07
N GLY A 80 0.23 -3.13 14.57
CA GLY A 80 0.64 -1.81 14.08
C GLY A 80 -0.21 -1.39 12.90
N LEU A 81 -0.40 -2.30 11.93
CA LEU A 81 -1.32 -2.07 10.80
C LEU A 81 -2.74 -1.70 11.26
N ALA A 82 -3.33 -2.46 12.19
CA ALA A 82 -4.67 -2.17 12.72
C ALA A 82 -4.75 -0.78 13.38
N THR A 83 -3.65 -0.34 14.01
CA THR A 83 -3.56 1.00 14.59
C THR A 83 -3.57 2.07 13.49
N LEU A 84 -2.76 1.91 12.45
CA LEU A 84 -2.72 2.85 11.32
C LEU A 84 -4.05 2.90 10.56
N VAL A 85 -4.71 1.76 10.36
CA VAL A 85 -6.05 1.69 9.75
C VAL A 85 -7.06 2.51 10.55
N LYS A 86 -7.05 2.38 11.87
CA LYS A 86 -7.98 3.11 12.75
C LYS A 86 -7.77 4.63 12.71
N GLU A 87 -6.53 5.06 12.46
CA GLU A 87 -6.15 6.47 12.44
C GLU A 87 -6.32 7.12 11.07
N SER A 88 -6.22 6.33 10.00
CA SER A 88 -6.34 6.81 8.63
C SER A 88 -7.78 7.21 8.27
N LYS A 89 -7.91 8.36 7.62
CA LYS A 89 -9.14 8.80 6.92
C LYS A 89 -9.17 8.33 5.47
N LEU A 90 -8.06 7.76 4.99
CA LEU A 90 -7.87 7.27 3.63
C LEU A 90 -7.93 5.74 3.61
N PRO A 91 -8.30 5.12 2.47
CA PRO A 91 -8.18 3.68 2.28
C PRO A 91 -6.73 3.22 2.54
N VAL A 92 -6.58 2.21 3.39
CA VAL A 92 -5.27 1.61 3.72
C VAL A 92 -5.13 0.28 3.02
N VAL A 93 -4.04 0.10 2.29
CA VAL A 93 -3.65 -1.14 1.63
C VAL A 93 -2.44 -1.72 2.35
N ALA A 94 -2.57 -2.92 2.91
CA ALA A 94 -1.46 -3.61 3.57
C ALA A 94 -0.43 -4.11 2.56
N ILE A 95 0.86 -3.98 2.89
CA ILE A 95 1.95 -4.46 2.03
C ILE A 95 3.12 -5.00 2.86
N GLY A 96 3.91 -5.89 2.25
CA GLY A 96 5.19 -6.36 2.78
C GLY A 96 5.09 -7.69 3.54
N GLY A 97 5.73 -8.71 2.98
CA GLY A 97 5.86 -10.04 3.59
C GLY A 97 4.57 -10.88 3.62
N ILE A 98 3.56 -10.47 2.86
CA ILE A 98 2.26 -11.16 2.81
C ILE A 98 2.39 -12.44 1.97
N THR A 99 1.86 -13.54 2.51
CA THR A 99 1.86 -14.89 1.91
C THR A 99 0.47 -15.53 2.00
N GLU A 100 0.26 -16.68 1.35
CA GLU A 100 -1.02 -17.43 1.45
C GLU A 100 -1.35 -17.85 2.88
N GLU A 101 -0.33 -18.10 3.71
CA GLU A 101 -0.52 -18.53 5.09
C GLU A 101 -0.92 -17.38 6.03
N ASN A 102 -0.41 -16.16 5.79
CA ASN A 102 -0.59 -15.04 6.72
C ASN A 102 -1.63 -14.00 6.26
N ILE A 103 -2.06 -14.03 4.99
CA ILE A 103 -3.06 -13.08 4.45
C ILE A 103 -4.38 -13.11 5.21
N VAL A 104 -4.76 -14.27 5.76
CA VAL A 104 -5.99 -14.48 6.56
C VAL A 104 -6.04 -13.64 7.83
N GLU A 105 -4.91 -13.11 8.29
CA GLU A 105 -4.86 -12.24 9.45
C GLU A 105 -5.22 -10.80 9.16
N LEU A 106 -5.21 -10.38 7.89
CA LEU A 106 -5.32 -8.96 7.52
C LEU A 106 -6.75 -8.41 7.51
N PRO A 107 -7.80 -9.16 7.12
CA PRO A 107 -9.17 -8.64 7.11
C PRO A 107 -9.63 -8.08 8.48
N LYS A 108 -9.20 -8.69 9.59
CA LYS A 108 -9.57 -8.26 10.95
C LYS A 108 -9.04 -6.88 11.34
N THR A 109 -8.07 -6.35 10.58
CA THR A 109 -7.49 -5.02 10.82
C THR A 109 -8.33 -3.88 10.25
N GLY A 110 -9.27 -4.18 9.35
CA GLY A 110 -10.09 -3.19 8.64
C GLY A 110 -9.44 -2.57 7.40
N VAL A 111 -8.30 -3.11 6.93
CA VAL A 111 -7.69 -2.66 5.67
C VAL A 111 -8.67 -2.75 4.50
N SER A 112 -8.51 -1.83 3.55
CA SER A 112 -9.29 -1.81 2.32
C SER A 112 -8.83 -2.86 1.31
N GLY A 113 -7.60 -3.38 1.46
CA GLY A 113 -7.07 -4.45 0.63
C GLY A 113 -5.61 -4.77 0.97
N VAL A 114 -5.00 -5.61 0.13
CA VAL A 114 -3.60 -6.04 0.25
C VAL A 114 -2.87 -5.88 -1.08
N SER A 115 -1.56 -5.65 -1.01
CA SER A 115 -0.64 -5.63 -2.15
C SER A 115 0.48 -6.63 -1.94
N VAL A 116 0.78 -7.41 -2.99
CA VAL A 116 1.74 -8.52 -2.96
C VAL A 116 2.64 -8.51 -4.18
N ILE A 117 3.89 -8.97 -4.02
CA ILE A 117 4.84 -9.16 -5.12
C ILE A 117 5.22 -10.64 -5.21
N SER A 118 6.07 -11.13 -4.30
CA SER A 118 6.63 -12.49 -4.37
C SER A 118 5.55 -13.56 -4.31
N MET A 119 4.51 -13.38 -3.50
CA MET A 119 3.39 -14.33 -3.38
C MET A 119 2.75 -14.66 -4.74
N ILE A 120 2.62 -13.69 -5.66
CA ILE A 120 2.13 -13.94 -7.02
C ILE A 120 3.28 -14.26 -7.98
N ALA A 121 4.34 -13.46 -7.96
CA ALA A 121 5.43 -13.55 -8.93
C ALA A 121 6.24 -14.87 -8.83
N GLN A 122 6.17 -15.55 -7.69
CA GLN A 122 6.83 -16.83 -7.42
C GLN A 122 5.82 -17.96 -7.18
N SER A 123 4.55 -17.77 -7.52
CA SER A 123 3.53 -18.81 -7.38
C SER A 123 3.68 -19.87 -8.48
N ASP A 124 3.60 -21.14 -8.09
CA ASP A 124 3.50 -22.28 -9.01
C ASP A 124 2.11 -22.35 -9.69
N ASP A 125 1.08 -21.75 -9.09
CA ASP A 125 -0.28 -21.64 -9.63
C ASP A 125 -0.90 -20.27 -9.28
N VAL A 126 -0.63 -19.29 -10.15
CA VAL A 126 -1.12 -17.91 -10.00
C VAL A 126 -2.64 -17.84 -9.87
N PHE A 127 -3.38 -18.70 -10.59
CA PHE A 127 -4.84 -18.67 -10.54
C PHE A 127 -5.33 -19.06 -9.14
N ARG A 128 -4.77 -20.15 -8.58
CA ARG A 128 -5.09 -20.59 -7.22
C ARG A 128 -4.72 -19.53 -6.19
N THR A 129 -3.54 -18.93 -6.28
CA THR A 129 -3.10 -17.86 -5.37
C THR A 129 -4.06 -16.67 -5.39
N VAL A 130 -4.49 -16.21 -6.56
CA VAL A 130 -5.45 -15.09 -6.69
C VAL A 130 -6.83 -15.48 -6.15
N GLN A 131 -7.27 -16.74 -6.32
CA GLN A 131 -8.51 -17.21 -5.70
C GLN A 131 -8.46 -17.13 -4.17
N VAL A 132 -7.36 -17.56 -3.55
CA VAL A 132 -7.15 -17.46 -2.09
C VAL A 132 -7.23 -16.01 -1.63
N MET A 133 -6.59 -15.08 -2.36
CA MET A 133 -6.68 -13.64 -2.06
C MET A 133 -8.12 -13.14 -2.11
N ASN A 134 -8.84 -13.44 -3.18
CA ASN A 134 -10.23 -13.01 -3.35
C ASN A 134 -11.14 -13.59 -2.26
N GLU A 135 -11.00 -14.87 -1.93
CA GLU A 135 -11.78 -15.53 -0.87
C GLU A 135 -11.52 -14.92 0.51
N THR A 136 -10.29 -14.53 0.79
CA THR A 136 -9.90 -13.89 2.06
C THR A 136 -10.58 -12.53 2.26
N PHE A 137 -10.86 -11.80 1.17
CA PHE A 137 -11.45 -10.46 1.19
C PHE A 137 -12.90 -10.40 0.67
N LYS A 138 -13.56 -11.55 0.44
CA LYS A 138 -14.99 -11.59 0.12
C LYS A 138 -15.80 -11.06 1.31
N LYS A 139 -16.68 -10.10 1.01
CA LYS A 139 -17.68 -9.59 1.96
C LYS A 139 -18.95 -10.43 1.93
#